data_AF-A0A0G1MAF4-F1
#
_entry.id   AF-A0A0G1MAF4-F1
#
_cell.length_a   1.000
_cell.length_b   1.000
_cell.length_c   1.000
_cell.angle_alpha   90.00
_cell.angle_beta   90.00
_cell.angle_gamma   90.00
#
_symmetry.space_group_name_H-M   'P 1'
#
loop_
_entity.id
_entity.type
_entity.pdbx_description
1 polymer ?
#
loop_
_entity_poly.entity_id
_entity_poly.type
_entity_poly.pdbx_seq_one_letter_code
_entity_poly.pdbx_strand_id
1 'polypeptide(L)'
;MTTQSFVEDSFVLTPKDVINGRHNGRSDIVYWSDPNDPSVVSVIVGSNEPQVLNLEWQMVTFGERAYFRCICDHVSAKLYLPPSGTKFACRTCHGLGYRLSTINRHSVAGRAIYRLNRLQKLSDSRADMGRILYRGNYSKRFERFLGLCDRAGFDSIVRGAEDLKTLIKG
;
A
#
# COMPACT_ATOMS: atom_id res chain seq x y z
N MET A 1 -22.67 2.91 18.84
CA MET A 1 -21.43 2.11 18.80
C MET A 1 -20.59 2.63 17.65
N THR A 2 -19.46 3.27 17.90
CA THR A 2 -18.60 3.79 16.83
C THR A 2 -17.84 2.61 16.22
N THR A 3 -18.31 2.07 15.10
CA THR A 3 -17.63 0.98 14.40
C THR A 3 -16.25 1.47 14.00
N GLN A 4 -15.20 0.82 14.51
CA GLN A 4 -13.83 1.14 14.16
C GLN A 4 -13.61 0.85 12.67
N SER A 5 -13.23 1.88 11.90
CA SER A 5 -12.97 1.75 10.47
C SER A 5 -11.51 1.37 10.22
N PHE A 6 -11.30 0.45 9.28
CA PHE A 6 -9.98 -0.06 8.92
C PHE A 6 -9.57 0.38 7.52
N VAL A 7 -8.26 0.49 7.31
CA VAL A 7 -7.67 0.77 6.00
C VAL A 7 -8.06 -0.31 5.00
N GLU A 8 -8.08 -1.58 5.43
CA GLU A 8 -8.37 -2.74 4.60
C GLU A 8 -9.81 -2.75 4.03
N ASP A 9 -10.74 -2.06 4.70
CA ASP A 9 -12.15 -1.99 4.28
C ASP A 9 -12.44 -0.70 3.48
N SER A 10 -11.47 0.21 3.37
CA SER A 10 -11.67 1.51 2.74
C SER A 10 -11.36 1.45 1.25
N PHE A 11 -12.17 2.15 0.45
CA PHE A 11 -11.80 2.43 -0.93
C PHE A 11 -10.60 3.39 -0.95
N VAL A 12 -9.66 3.15 -1.86
CA VAL A 12 -8.41 3.91 -1.95
C VAL A 12 -8.35 4.62 -3.28
N LEU A 13 -8.18 5.94 -3.23
CA LEU A 13 -7.87 6.76 -4.39
C LEU A 13 -6.39 7.13 -4.37
N THR A 14 -5.72 6.96 -5.50
CA THR A 14 -4.34 7.40 -5.71
C THR A 14 -4.27 8.47 -6.80
N PRO A 15 -3.26 9.36 -6.80
CA PRO A 15 -3.09 10.35 -7.87
C PRO A 15 -3.01 9.70 -9.25
N LYS A 16 -2.43 8.50 -9.34
CA LYS A 16 -2.33 7.73 -10.57
C LYS A 16 -3.70 7.32 -11.11
N ASP A 17 -4.66 7.01 -10.24
CA ASP A 17 -6.02 6.65 -10.66
C ASP A 17 -6.74 7.84 -11.29
N VAL A 18 -6.50 9.03 -10.75
CA VAL A 18 -7.07 10.27 -11.28
C VAL A 18 -6.42 10.66 -12.61
N ILE A 19 -5.08 10.77 -12.63
CA ILE A 19 -4.31 11.22 -13.79
C ILE A 19 -4.55 10.29 -15.00
N ASN A 20 -4.72 8.99 -14.78
CA ASN A 20 -4.98 8.03 -15.86
C ASN A 20 -6.46 7.72 -16.09
N GLY A 21 -7.39 8.39 -15.40
CA GLY A 21 -8.84 8.14 -15.53
C GLY A 21 -9.28 6.70 -15.18
N ARG A 22 -8.62 6.04 -14.22
CA ARG A 22 -8.89 4.63 -13.87
C ARG A 22 -10.01 4.45 -12.85
N HIS A 23 -11.24 4.23 -13.31
CA HIS A 23 -12.35 3.92 -12.40
C HIS A 23 -12.22 2.52 -11.77
N ASN A 24 -11.87 2.45 -10.49
CA ASN A 24 -11.60 1.21 -9.77
C ASN A 24 -12.87 0.55 -9.19
N GLY A 25 -13.85 0.20 -10.02
CA GLY A 25 -14.91 -0.76 -9.65
C GLY A 25 -16.01 -0.27 -8.69
N ARG A 26 -15.99 0.99 -8.24
CA ARG A 26 -17.13 1.64 -7.57
C ARG A 26 -17.82 2.61 -8.51
N SER A 27 -18.98 2.21 -9.01
CA SER A 27 -19.77 2.99 -9.99
C SER A 27 -20.36 4.28 -9.40
N ASP A 28 -20.46 4.36 -8.09
CA ASP A 28 -20.97 5.55 -7.40
C ASP A 28 -19.87 6.60 -7.15
N ILE A 29 -18.62 6.33 -7.54
CA ILE A 29 -17.52 7.29 -7.41
C ILE A 29 -17.15 7.81 -8.79
N VAL A 30 -17.32 9.12 -8.97
CA VAL A 30 -16.96 9.82 -10.20
C VAL A 30 -15.95 10.91 -9.86
N TYR A 31 -14.88 11.00 -10.63
CA TYR A 31 -13.91 12.08 -10.48
C TYR A 31 -13.42 12.57 -11.83
N TRP A 32 -13.03 13.83 -11.88
CA TRP A 32 -12.49 14.49 -13.05
C TRP A 32 -11.50 15.58 -12.63
N SER A 33 -10.50 15.84 -13.47
CA SER A 33 -9.58 16.96 -13.31
C SER A 33 -10.19 18.24 -13.88
N ASP A 34 -9.85 19.39 -13.30
CA ASP A 34 -10.18 20.68 -13.89
C ASP A 34 -9.43 20.84 -15.23
N PRO A 35 -10.11 21.21 -16.33
CA PRO A 35 -9.47 21.42 -17.62
C PRO A 35 -8.41 22.53 -17.63
N ASN A 36 -8.54 23.52 -16.74
CA ASN A 36 -7.63 24.67 -16.64
C ASN A 36 -6.48 24.41 -15.67
N ASP A 37 -6.70 23.57 -14.65
CA ASP A 37 -5.67 23.15 -13.70
C ASP A 37 -5.78 21.64 -13.41
N PRO A 38 -4.96 20.80 -14.06
CA PRO A 38 -5.01 19.36 -13.85
C PRO A 38 -4.61 18.93 -12.44
N SER A 39 -4.08 19.85 -11.62
CA SER A 39 -3.79 19.62 -10.20
C SER A 39 -5.04 19.70 -9.33
N VAL A 40 -6.14 20.26 -9.83
CA VAL A 40 -7.42 20.32 -9.12
C VAL A 40 -8.31 19.18 -9.60
N VAL A 41 -8.80 18.38 -8.66
CA VAL A 41 -9.58 17.18 -8.94
C VAL A 41 -10.89 17.29 -8.20
N SER A 42 -12.00 17.21 -8.91
CA SER A 42 -13.32 17.09 -8.29
C SER A 42 -13.71 15.63 -8.19
N VAL A 43 -14.23 15.22 -7.03
CA VAL A 43 -14.72 13.86 -6.79
C VAL A 43 -16.12 13.91 -6.17
N ILE A 44 -17.02 13.11 -6.71
CA ILE A 44 -18.37 12.87 -6.19
C ILE A 44 -18.45 11.42 -5.70
N VAL A 45 -19.09 11.22 -4.55
CA VAL A 45 -19.43 9.91 -4.01
C VAL A 45 -20.95 9.83 -3.88
N GLY A 46 -21.60 8.97 -4.66
CA GLY A 46 -23.05 8.84 -4.72
C GLY A 46 -23.73 10.14 -5.16
N SER A 47 -24.70 10.61 -4.39
CA SER A 47 -25.44 11.87 -4.62
C SER A 47 -24.96 13.02 -3.73
N ASN A 48 -23.76 12.91 -3.14
CA ASN A 48 -23.21 13.96 -2.28
C ASN A 48 -22.64 15.12 -3.11
N GLU A 49 -22.44 16.26 -2.46
CA GLU A 49 -21.75 17.40 -3.08
C GLU A 49 -20.32 17.04 -3.52
N PRO A 50 -19.85 17.59 -4.65
CA PRO A 50 -18.48 17.40 -5.10
C PRO A 50 -17.47 17.86 -4.05
N GLN A 51 -16.52 17.00 -3.74
CA GLN A 51 -15.34 17.34 -2.97
C GLN A 51 -14.21 17.73 -3.93
N VAL A 52 -13.55 18.85 -3.64
CA VAL A 52 -12.32 19.25 -4.34
C VAL A 52 -11.10 18.64 -3.62
N LEU A 53 -10.23 18.02 -4.40
CA LEU A 53 -8.95 17.45 -3.99
C LEU A 53 -7.84 18.14 -4.77
N ASN A 54 -6.77 18.52 -4.06
CA ASN A 54 -5.61 19.15 -4.69
C ASN A 54 -4.47 18.15 -4.82
N LEU A 55 -3.84 18.14 -5.98
CA LEU A 55 -2.59 17.46 -6.25
C LEU A 55 -1.42 18.41 -6.02
N GLU A 56 -0.35 17.84 -5.48
CA GLU A 56 0.93 18.50 -5.33
C GLU A 56 1.99 17.66 -6.03
N TRP A 57 2.72 18.30 -6.94
CA TRP A 57 3.79 17.66 -7.69
C TRP A 57 5.12 17.88 -6.98
N GLN A 58 5.85 16.79 -6.76
CA GLN A 58 7.15 16.82 -6.12
C GLN A 58 8.19 16.10 -6.98
N MET A 59 9.36 16.72 -7.11
CA MET A 59 10.52 16.11 -7.76
C MET A 59 11.09 14.97 -6.90
N VAL A 60 11.26 13.81 -7.52
CA VAL A 60 11.87 12.62 -6.93
C VAL A 60 13.06 12.18 -7.77
N THR A 61 13.88 11.24 -7.26
CA THR A 61 15.11 10.77 -7.91
C THR A 61 14.91 10.30 -9.37
N PHE A 62 13.70 9.87 -9.73
CA PHE A 62 13.38 9.31 -11.05
C PHE A 62 12.24 10.06 -11.76
N GLY A 63 12.15 11.38 -11.60
CA GLY A 63 11.18 12.23 -12.28
C GLY A 63 10.28 12.98 -11.32
N GLU A 64 9.04 13.23 -11.72
CA GLU A 64 8.05 13.95 -10.91
C GLU A 64 6.97 12.99 -10.42
N ARG A 65 6.47 13.23 -9.20
CA ARG A 65 5.40 12.43 -8.60
C ARG A 65 4.34 13.31 -7.99
N ALA A 66 3.10 13.08 -8.38
CA ALA A 66 1.92 13.68 -7.77
C ALA A 66 1.58 13.01 -6.41
N TYR A 67 1.17 13.85 -5.47
CA TYR A 67 0.61 13.49 -4.16
C TYR A 67 -0.70 14.25 -3.95
N PHE A 68 -1.57 13.77 -3.07
CA PHE A 68 -2.74 14.54 -2.65
C PHE A 68 -2.40 15.42 -1.45
N ARG A 69 -2.98 16.62 -1.40
CA ARG A 69 -3.05 17.44 -0.20
C ARG A 69 -4.38 17.19 0.50
N CYS A 70 -4.31 16.65 1.72
CA CYS A 70 -5.51 16.37 2.52
C CYS A 70 -6.07 17.65 3.17
N ILE A 71 -7.31 17.60 3.66
CA ILE A 71 -7.94 18.67 4.45
C ILE A 71 -7.17 19.05 5.72
N CYS A 72 -6.34 18.14 6.25
CA CYS A 72 -5.44 18.42 7.39
C CYS A 72 -4.08 18.96 6.94
N ASP A 73 -3.97 19.36 5.67
CA ASP A 73 -2.75 19.82 5.00
C ASP A 73 -1.63 18.76 4.86
N HIS A 74 -1.90 17.52 5.28
CA HIS A 74 -0.96 16.42 5.12
C HIS A 74 -0.85 15.99 3.65
N VAL A 75 0.39 15.98 3.13
CA VAL A 75 0.72 15.42 1.82
C VAL A 75 0.71 13.89 1.89
N SER A 76 -0.19 13.28 1.13
CA SER A 76 -0.41 11.83 1.14
C SER A 76 -0.44 11.25 -0.27
N ALA A 77 0.21 10.10 -0.45
CA ALA A 77 0.13 9.36 -1.72
C ALA A 77 -1.24 8.67 -1.94
N LYS A 78 -2.10 8.64 -0.92
CA LYS A 78 -3.39 7.95 -0.93
C LYS A 78 -4.43 8.72 -0.11
N LEU A 79 -5.65 8.78 -0.61
CA LEU A 79 -6.82 9.16 0.18
C LEU A 79 -7.74 7.96 0.32
N TYR A 80 -8.45 7.91 1.44
CA TYR A 80 -9.30 6.80 1.83
C TYR A 80 -10.74 7.28 1.91
N LEU A 81 -11.64 6.41 1.48
CA LEU A 81 -13.08 6.52 1.66
C LEU A 81 -13.55 5.28 2.43
N PRO A 82 -13.86 5.41 3.73
CA PRO A 82 -14.41 4.31 4.52
C PRO A 82 -15.71 3.77 3.91
N PRO A 83 -16.14 2.53 4.23
CA PRO A 83 -17.35 1.93 3.65
C PRO A 83 -18.62 2.80 3.70
N SER A 84 -18.83 3.48 4.82
CA SER A 84 -19.94 4.42 5.06
C SER A 84 -19.53 5.88 4.91
N GLY A 85 -18.34 6.15 4.37
CA GLY A 85 -17.81 7.50 4.20
C GLY A 85 -18.37 8.18 2.96
N THR A 86 -18.49 9.50 3.03
CA THR A 86 -18.92 10.36 1.90
C THR A 86 -17.80 11.23 1.35
N LYS A 87 -16.67 11.33 2.05
CA LYS A 87 -15.54 12.19 1.70
C LYS A 87 -14.21 11.44 1.78
N PHE A 88 -13.34 11.73 0.84
CA PHE A 88 -11.96 11.28 0.81
C PHE A 88 -11.11 12.08 1.80
N ALA A 89 -10.34 11.38 2.64
CA ALA A 89 -9.37 12.02 3.52
C ALA A 89 -8.19 11.08 3.80
N CYS A 90 -7.14 11.60 4.43
CA CYS A 90 -6.00 10.80 4.82
C CYS A 90 -6.40 9.81 5.93
N ARG A 91 -5.54 8.82 6.14
CA ARG A 91 -5.73 7.79 7.17
C ARG A 91 -5.95 8.38 8.56
N THR A 92 -5.21 9.44 8.89
CA THR A 92 -5.26 10.11 10.20
C THR A 92 -6.57 10.84 10.41
N CYS A 93 -7.06 11.60 9.41
CA CYS A 93 -8.35 12.30 9.49
C CYS A 93 -9.52 11.35 9.72
N HIS A 94 -9.49 10.18 9.07
CA HIS A 94 -10.52 9.15 9.23
C HIS A 94 -10.29 8.24 10.45
N GLY A 95 -9.21 8.45 11.22
CA GLY A 95 -8.88 7.62 12.38
C GLY A 95 -8.65 6.14 12.03
N LEU A 96 -8.20 5.83 10.81
CA LEU A 96 -8.17 4.46 10.31
C LEU A 96 -7.03 3.65 10.95
N GLY A 97 -7.39 2.52 11.54
CA GLY A 97 -6.45 1.50 11.99
C GLY A 97 -6.07 0.53 10.87
N TYR A 98 -5.02 -0.25 11.07
CA TYR A 98 -4.90 -1.54 10.38
C TYR A 98 -5.53 -2.61 11.26
N ARG A 99 -6.24 -3.58 10.70
CA ARG A 99 -6.79 -4.69 11.51
C ARG A 99 -5.71 -5.41 12.29
N LEU A 100 -4.51 -5.55 11.72
CA LEU A 100 -3.38 -6.14 12.41
C LEU A 100 -2.94 -5.39 13.68
N SER A 101 -3.24 -4.09 13.78
CA SER A 101 -2.90 -3.30 14.97
C SER A 101 -3.81 -3.53 16.16
N THR A 102 -5.00 -4.12 15.97
CA THR A 102 -5.93 -4.43 17.08
C THR A 102 -5.66 -5.81 17.71
N ILE A 103 -4.87 -6.65 17.06
CA ILE A 103 -4.54 -7.99 17.55
C ILE A 103 -3.53 -7.88 18.69
N ASN A 104 -3.85 -8.47 19.85
CA ASN A 104 -2.88 -8.62 20.94
C ASN A 104 -1.77 -9.61 20.54
N ARG A 105 -0.66 -9.05 20.04
CA ARG A 105 0.56 -9.79 19.64
C ARG A 105 1.24 -10.58 20.75
N HIS A 106 0.88 -10.35 22.02
CA HIS A 106 1.46 -11.05 23.17
C HIS A 106 0.68 -12.31 23.55
N SER A 107 -0.54 -12.48 23.02
CA SER A 107 -1.28 -13.74 23.16
C SER A 107 -0.73 -14.81 22.21
N VAL A 108 -0.94 -16.10 22.55
CA VAL A 108 -0.52 -17.22 21.69
C VAL A 108 -1.17 -17.12 20.30
N ALA A 109 -2.49 -16.91 20.26
CA ALA A 109 -3.22 -16.74 19.01
C ALA A 109 -2.76 -15.50 18.22
N GLY A 110 -2.52 -14.38 18.89
CA GLY A 110 -2.04 -13.16 18.25
C GLY A 110 -0.64 -13.31 17.64
N ARG A 111 0.29 -14.00 18.33
CA ARG A 111 1.59 -14.37 17.76
C ARG A 111 1.44 -15.23 16.51
N ALA A 112 0.55 -16.22 16.54
CA ALA A 112 0.29 -17.10 15.39
C ALA A 112 -0.26 -16.32 14.19
N ILE A 113 -1.28 -15.47 14.40
CA ILE A 113 -1.88 -14.64 13.33
C ILE A 113 -0.83 -13.68 12.74
N TYR A 114 0.00 -13.06 13.58
CA TYR A 114 1.06 -12.17 13.12
C TYR A 114 2.11 -12.91 12.28
N ARG A 115 2.52 -14.12 12.71
CA ARG A 115 3.45 -14.97 11.95
C ARG A 115 2.86 -15.39 10.61
N LEU A 116 1.58 -15.78 10.57
CA LEU A 116 0.88 -16.12 9.33
C LEU A 116 0.79 -14.93 8.36
N ASN A 117 0.45 -13.74 8.87
CA ASN A 117 0.45 -12.53 8.04
C ASN A 117 1.84 -12.19 7.49
N ARG A 118 2.89 -12.42 8.29
CA ARG A 118 4.27 -12.22 7.84
C ARG A 118 4.67 -13.24 6.78
N LEU A 119 4.27 -14.50 6.95
CA LEU A 119 4.46 -15.57 5.96
C LEU A 119 3.83 -15.20 4.62
N GLN A 120 2.56 -14.83 4.64
CA GLN A 120 1.83 -14.46 3.42
C GLN A 120 2.56 -13.33 2.68
N LYS A 121 2.91 -12.24 3.38
CA LYS A 121 3.63 -11.10 2.77
C LYS A 121 4.97 -11.48 2.17
N LEU A 122 5.71 -12.40 2.80
CA LEU A 122 6.99 -12.88 2.27
C LEU A 122 6.78 -13.79 1.06
N SER A 123 5.75 -14.64 1.09
CA SER A 123 5.36 -15.48 -0.04
C SER A 123 4.96 -14.63 -1.26
N ASP A 124 4.10 -13.63 -1.07
CA ASP A 124 3.69 -12.69 -2.13
C ASP A 124 4.90 -11.92 -2.66
N SER A 125 5.73 -11.39 -1.75
CA SER A 125 6.96 -10.70 -2.15
C SER A 125 7.90 -11.60 -2.96
N ARG A 126 7.92 -12.90 -2.70
CA ARG A 126 8.72 -13.87 -3.45
C ARG A 126 8.09 -14.17 -4.82
N ALA A 127 6.78 -14.26 -4.91
CA ALA A 127 6.06 -14.45 -6.19
C ALA A 127 6.24 -13.24 -7.12
N ASP A 128 6.21 -12.02 -6.57
CA ASP A 128 6.41 -10.76 -7.31
C ASP A 128 7.88 -10.50 -7.72
N MET A 129 8.82 -11.38 -7.34
CA MET A 129 10.21 -11.26 -7.73
C MET A 129 10.45 -11.93 -9.07
N GLY A 130 10.66 -11.10 -10.10
CA GLY A 130 11.11 -11.60 -11.39
C GLY A 130 12.52 -12.19 -11.33
N ARG A 131 13.54 -11.36 -11.09
CA ARG A 131 14.95 -11.78 -11.15
C ARG A 131 15.55 -12.03 -9.77
N ILE A 132 15.83 -13.30 -9.48
CA ILE A 132 16.52 -13.75 -8.26
C ILE A 132 18.04 -13.56 -8.39
N LEU A 133 18.60 -13.89 -9.55
CA LEU A 133 20.03 -13.80 -9.83
C LEU A 133 20.34 -12.67 -10.80
N TYR A 134 21.34 -11.86 -10.49
CA TYR A 134 21.92 -10.85 -11.36
C TYR A 134 23.43 -11.07 -11.46
N ARG A 135 23.93 -11.36 -12.67
CA ARG A 135 25.36 -11.62 -12.94
C ARG A 135 25.96 -12.67 -11.97
N GLY A 136 25.31 -13.83 -11.88
CA GLY A 136 25.75 -14.96 -11.03
C GLY A 136 25.60 -14.75 -9.52
N ASN A 137 25.14 -13.58 -9.07
CA ASN A 137 24.92 -13.28 -7.66
C ASN A 137 23.44 -13.06 -7.37
N TYR A 138 23.04 -13.14 -6.10
CA TYR A 138 21.69 -12.73 -5.73
C TYR A 138 21.47 -11.25 -6.00
N SER A 139 20.29 -10.93 -6.51
CA SER A 139 19.88 -9.54 -6.66
C SER A 139 19.73 -8.92 -5.27
N LYS A 140 20.02 -7.62 -5.14
CA LYS A 140 19.82 -6.88 -3.88
C LYS A 140 18.40 -7.04 -3.32
N ARG A 141 17.41 -7.18 -4.21
CA ARG A 141 16.00 -7.42 -3.85
C ARG A 141 15.84 -8.79 -3.17
N PHE A 142 16.48 -9.83 -3.72
CA PHE A 142 16.42 -11.17 -3.15
C PHE A 142 17.21 -11.27 -1.84
N GLU A 143 18.39 -10.64 -1.74
CA GLU A 143 19.16 -10.59 -0.48
C GLU A 143 18.35 -9.92 0.64
N ARG A 144 17.68 -8.79 0.33
CA ARG A 144 16.79 -8.12 1.28
C ARG A 144 15.64 -9.03 1.71
N PHE A 145 15.11 -9.84 0.81
CA PHE A 145 14.08 -10.83 1.14
C PHE A 145 14.59 -11.92 2.08
N LEU A 146 15.78 -12.47 1.83
CA LEU A 146 16.40 -13.46 2.74
C LEU A 146 16.58 -12.87 4.14
N GLY A 147 17.05 -11.63 4.26
CA GLY A 147 17.16 -10.95 5.56
C GLY A 147 15.81 -10.61 6.22
N LEU A 148 14.70 -10.61 5.49
CA LEU A 148 13.35 -10.52 6.06
C LEU A 148 12.82 -11.89 6.51
N CYS A 149 13.19 -12.95 5.80
CA CYS A 149 12.89 -14.34 6.16
C CYS A 149 13.62 -14.75 7.45
N ASP A 150 14.91 -14.46 7.52
CA ASP A 150 15.78 -14.73 8.68
C ASP A 150 15.22 -14.09 9.96
N ARG A 151 14.97 -12.77 9.95
CA ARG A 151 14.36 -12.04 11.08
C ARG A 151 12.96 -12.53 11.48
N ALA A 152 12.28 -13.25 10.61
CA ALA A 152 10.97 -13.82 10.89
C ALA A 152 11.03 -15.31 11.27
N GLY A 153 12.23 -15.89 11.38
CA GLY A 153 12.48 -17.28 11.77
C GLY A 153 12.10 -18.28 10.67
N PHE A 154 12.41 -17.97 9.41
CA PHE A 154 12.18 -18.84 8.25
C PHE A 154 13.47 -19.47 7.75
N ASP A 155 14.16 -20.17 8.65
CA ASP A 155 15.52 -20.68 8.45
C ASP A 155 15.62 -21.71 7.32
N SER A 156 14.53 -22.42 6.99
CA SER A 156 14.53 -23.37 5.87
C SER A 156 14.66 -22.67 4.51
N ILE A 157 14.01 -21.51 4.35
CA ILE A 157 14.09 -20.71 3.12
C ILE A 157 15.49 -20.10 2.99
N VAL A 158 16.05 -19.61 4.09
CA VAL A 158 17.40 -19.03 4.12
C VAL A 158 18.44 -20.09 3.79
N ARG A 159 18.40 -21.25 4.45
CA ARG A 159 19.33 -22.37 4.19
C ARG A 159 19.23 -22.87 2.76
N GLY A 160 18.02 -23.10 2.24
CA GLY A 160 17.85 -23.55 0.85
C GLY A 160 18.40 -22.55 -0.18
N ALA A 161 18.39 -21.24 0.14
CA ALA A 161 19.07 -20.25 -0.69
C ALA A 161 20.59 -20.34 -0.55
N GLU A 162 21.15 -20.53 0.64
CA GLU A 162 22.60 -20.72 0.79
C GLU A 162 23.13 -21.96 0.05
N ASP A 163 22.38 -23.06 0.11
CA ASP A 163 22.69 -24.30 -0.63
C ASP A 163 22.72 -24.04 -2.14
N LEU A 164 21.68 -23.37 -2.66
CA LEU A 164 21.61 -22.99 -4.07
C LEU A 164 22.76 -22.06 -4.47
N LYS A 165 23.15 -21.11 -3.61
CA LYS A 165 24.27 -20.20 -3.86
C LYS A 165 25.60 -20.96 -3.96
N THR A 166 25.76 -21.99 -3.15
CA THR A 166 26.95 -22.86 -3.15
C THR A 166 27.00 -23.68 -4.43
N LEU A 167 25.87 -24.23 -4.88
CA LEU A 167 25.75 -24.97 -6.14
C LEU A 167 25.97 -24.11 -7.40
N ILE A 168 25.66 -22.82 -7.35
CA ILE A 168 25.89 -21.89 -8.49
C ILE A 168 27.37 -21.46 -8.59
N LYS A 169 28.10 -21.52 -7.48
CA LYS A 169 29.50 -21.07 -7.39
C LYS A 169 30.52 -22.20 -7.51
N GLY A 170 30.13 -23.44 -7.20
CA GLY A 170 30.91 -24.65 -7.48
C GLY A 170 30.74 -25.08 -8.92
#